data_AF-A0A948UED5-F1
#
_entry.id   AF-A0A948UED5-F1
#
_cell.length_a   1.000
_cell.length_b   1.000
_cell.length_c   1.000
_cell.angle_alpha   90.00
_cell.angle_beta   90.00
_cell.angle_gamma   90.00
#
_symmetry.space_group_name_H-M   'P 1'
#
loop_
_entity.id
_entity.type
_entity.pdbx_description
1 polymer ?
#
loop_
_entity_poly.entity_id
_entity_poly.type
_entity_poly.pdbx_seq_one_letter_code
_entity_poly.pdbx_strand_id
1 'polypeptide(L)'
;TQINNPIYEKAGEGDILTHTGRLVPVYSQTQGLTSRYLRNLAKRFLPLAKEAKDFLPGEIAKKYGFFSLQKSLEQIHFPDSEKTLEKAKQRFAFEEIFIIQLAAIRQKISWRKKTAKPFIFKKELIQGFVKNLPFKLTDDQRKAAWEILRDLEKPYPMNRLLSGDVGSGKTAVVFMAALEVASCVGQAAFMAPTEILAFQHFQSALKLFKNQSIAIGLFTGSAAKFWKMGEGIKDISRALMLKKISAGQIDFLIGTHSLIQKKVGFKNLSLMIIDEQHRFGVRQRGFWTNPVSPVRDKSLSGANGVKPKNEPNAAIPHFLSMSATPIPRTLALAFYGGMDISTISQMPKGRKKIITKIVSPENRQKAYEFIKKQIKSGYQAFIICPMVDPVRNAISNGVEGSDASQTRSAVKEYKRLSEQEFKGFNLGLLHGRLKPRVKEQTMAEFAWGKINILVSTAVVEVGVDVPKATIMMIEGAEHFGLSALHQFRGRVGRSDAQSYCFLFNDSKNEEAASRLKELEKRSSGIELAELDLKLRGPGIFLGLGSEQSGFPDLKVADFADIKSLKSAREEAEKLLAEDLELKNYPLLRQKLEEFKDRAKGDSESGK
;
A
#
# COMPACT_ATOMS: atom_id res chain seq x y z
N THR A 1 18.64 -27.61 44.52
CA THR A 1 18.11 -27.02 43.27
C THR A 1 16.65 -26.68 43.51
N GLN A 2 16.28 -25.40 43.54
CA GLN A 2 14.90 -24.97 43.83
C GLN A 2 14.13 -24.91 42.49
N ILE A 3 13.02 -25.64 42.40
CA ILE A 3 12.16 -25.61 41.20
C ILE A 3 11.09 -24.54 41.41
N ASN A 4 11.20 -23.43 40.68
CA ASN A 4 10.23 -22.35 40.74
C ASN A 4 9.13 -22.53 39.68
N ASN A 5 7.86 -22.50 40.13
CA ASN A 5 6.65 -22.60 39.30
C ASN A 5 6.59 -23.78 38.32
N PRO A 6 6.78 -25.04 38.77
CA PRO A 6 6.64 -26.19 37.89
C PRO A 6 5.20 -26.37 37.41
N ILE A 7 5.03 -26.66 36.13
CA ILE A 7 3.76 -27.14 35.58
C ILE A 7 3.73 -28.65 35.80
N TYR A 8 2.72 -29.14 36.53
CA TYR A 8 2.55 -30.56 36.81
C TYR A 8 1.13 -31.04 36.47
N GLU A 9 1.02 -32.34 36.20
CA GLU A 9 -0.22 -33.06 35.97
C GLU A 9 -0.11 -34.41 36.68
N LYS A 10 -1.19 -34.86 37.32
CA LYS A 10 -1.23 -36.17 37.96
C LYS A 10 -1.38 -37.22 36.87
N ALA A 11 -0.48 -38.21 36.83
CA ALA A 11 -0.49 -39.29 35.86
C ALA A 11 -0.94 -40.59 36.52
N GLY A 12 -1.98 -41.25 36.00
CA GLY A 12 -2.30 -42.65 36.25
C GLY A 12 -1.76 -43.57 35.15
N GLU A 13 -1.75 -44.89 35.40
CA GLU A 13 -1.41 -45.88 34.36
C GLU A 13 -2.39 -45.78 33.18
N GLY A 14 -1.88 -45.50 31.98
CA GLY A 14 -2.67 -45.38 30.76
C GLY A 14 -3.26 -43.99 30.48
N ASP A 15 -3.05 -43.00 31.36
CA ASP A 15 -3.59 -41.65 31.16
C ASP A 15 -2.85 -40.89 30.04
N ILE A 16 -3.61 -40.40 29.05
CA ILE A 16 -3.10 -39.47 28.04
C ILE A 16 -3.04 -38.07 28.66
N LEU A 17 -1.84 -37.66 29.06
CA LEU A 17 -1.56 -36.34 29.64
C LEU A 17 -1.96 -35.20 28.69
N THR A 18 -2.48 -34.12 29.26
CA THR A 18 -3.01 -32.95 28.52
C THR A 18 -2.08 -31.75 28.63
N HIS A 19 -1.39 -31.64 29.75
CA HIS A 19 -0.66 -30.46 30.15
C HIS A 19 0.86 -30.62 30.15
N THR A 20 1.34 -31.86 30.21
CA THR A 20 2.76 -32.22 30.27
C THR A 20 3.05 -33.47 29.41
N GLY A 21 4.33 -33.83 29.22
CA GLY A 21 4.73 -35.08 28.57
C GLY A 21 4.46 -35.20 27.06
N ARG A 22 4.13 -34.08 26.40
CA ARG A 22 3.81 -34.02 24.96
C ARG A 22 4.17 -32.64 24.37
N LEU A 23 3.99 -32.48 23.07
CA LEU A 23 3.90 -31.15 22.46
C LEU A 23 2.64 -30.45 22.98
N VAL A 24 2.84 -29.44 23.82
CA VAL A 24 1.76 -28.78 24.56
C VAL A 24 1.28 -27.54 23.81
N PRO A 25 -0.03 -27.43 23.48
CA PRO A 25 -0.56 -26.22 22.85
C PRO A 25 -0.58 -25.05 23.83
N VAL A 26 -0.21 -23.88 23.32
CA VAL A 26 -0.26 -22.60 24.02
C VAL A 26 -1.30 -21.73 23.34
N TYR A 27 -2.25 -21.23 24.13
CA TYR A 27 -3.32 -20.36 23.66
C TYR A 27 -3.12 -18.95 24.19
N SER A 28 -3.46 -17.93 23.39
CA SER A 28 -3.54 -16.54 23.84
C SER A 28 -4.42 -16.43 25.07
N GLN A 29 -3.92 -15.75 26.11
CA GLN A 29 -4.60 -15.61 27.40
C GLN A 29 -5.22 -14.22 27.51
N THR A 30 -6.41 -14.14 28.09
CA THR A 30 -7.04 -12.90 28.54
C THR A 30 -7.30 -12.99 30.04
N GLN A 31 -7.56 -11.87 30.71
CA GLN A 31 -7.81 -11.87 32.15
C GLN A 31 -8.91 -12.88 32.51
N GLY A 32 -8.60 -13.82 33.41
CA GLY A 32 -9.51 -14.90 33.81
C GLY A 32 -9.49 -16.17 32.94
N LEU A 33 -8.85 -16.18 31.77
CA LEU A 33 -8.75 -17.34 30.89
C LEU A 33 -7.30 -17.80 30.69
N THR A 34 -6.93 -18.88 31.38
CA THR A 34 -5.58 -19.46 31.28
C THR A 34 -5.47 -20.46 30.12
N SER A 35 -4.28 -20.63 29.52
CA SER A 35 -4.09 -21.69 28.50
C SER A 35 -4.34 -23.10 29.06
N ARG A 36 -4.23 -23.30 30.38
CA ARG A 36 -4.57 -24.58 31.02
C ARG A 36 -6.07 -24.85 30.94
N TYR A 37 -6.89 -23.86 31.25
CA TYR A 37 -8.35 -23.96 31.13
C TYR A 37 -8.77 -24.17 29.66
N LEU A 38 -8.23 -23.38 28.73
CA LEU A 38 -8.53 -23.51 27.30
C LEU A 38 -8.10 -24.87 26.73
N ARG A 39 -6.97 -25.44 27.19
CA ARG A 39 -6.56 -26.81 26.84
C ARG A 39 -7.60 -27.86 27.22
N ASN A 40 -8.16 -27.77 28.42
CA ASN A 40 -9.16 -28.73 28.89
C ASN A 40 -10.46 -28.62 28.08
N LEU A 41 -10.89 -27.39 27.78
CA LEU A 41 -12.03 -27.17 26.90
C LEU A 41 -11.76 -27.72 25.49
N ALA A 42 -10.61 -27.40 24.91
CA ALA A 42 -10.22 -27.89 23.59
C ALA A 42 -10.24 -29.42 23.55
N LYS A 43 -9.62 -30.11 24.53
CA LYS A 43 -9.61 -31.58 24.61
C LYS A 43 -11.03 -32.16 24.71
N ARG A 44 -11.94 -31.50 25.44
CA ARG A 44 -13.33 -31.94 25.59
C ARG A 44 -14.15 -31.81 24.31
N PHE A 45 -13.94 -30.73 23.54
CA PHE A 45 -14.73 -30.43 22.35
C PHE A 45 -14.11 -30.93 21.05
N LEU A 46 -12.81 -31.25 21.03
CA LEU A 46 -12.11 -31.72 19.82
C LEU A 46 -12.76 -32.95 19.16
N PRO A 47 -13.34 -33.93 19.89
CA PRO A 47 -14.05 -35.04 19.25
C PRO A 47 -15.20 -34.62 18.33
N LEU A 48 -15.81 -33.45 18.56
CA LEU A 48 -16.85 -32.89 17.68
C LEU A 48 -16.29 -32.47 16.30
N ALA A 49 -14.97 -32.38 16.14
CA ALA A 49 -14.33 -32.13 14.84
C ALA A 49 -14.68 -33.20 13.79
N LYS A 50 -15.13 -34.40 14.20
CA LYS A 50 -15.65 -35.45 13.31
C LYS A 50 -16.87 -35.00 12.50
N GLU A 51 -17.66 -34.09 13.05
CA GLU A 51 -18.86 -33.56 12.39
C GLU A 51 -18.52 -32.41 11.42
N ALA A 52 -17.28 -31.93 11.44
CA ALA A 52 -16.85 -30.84 10.59
C ALA A 52 -16.79 -31.29 9.12
N LYS A 53 -17.62 -30.68 8.29
CA LYS A 53 -17.63 -30.95 6.85
C LYS A 53 -16.41 -30.30 6.20
N ASP A 54 -15.63 -31.12 5.48
CA ASP A 54 -14.47 -30.62 4.73
C ASP A 54 -14.94 -29.89 3.47
N PHE A 55 -14.55 -28.62 3.36
CA PHE A 55 -14.90 -27.79 2.21
C PHE A 55 -13.82 -27.86 1.11
N LEU A 56 -12.64 -28.39 1.41
CA LEU A 56 -11.57 -28.51 0.43
C LEU A 56 -11.91 -29.66 -0.53
N PRO A 57 -11.88 -29.44 -1.86
CA PRO A 57 -12.11 -30.50 -2.83
C PRO A 57 -11.20 -31.71 -2.60
N GLY A 58 -11.79 -32.92 -2.58
CA GLY A 58 -11.05 -34.15 -2.27
C GLY A 58 -9.90 -34.44 -3.23
N GLU A 59 -9.99 -34.01 -4.48
CA GLU A 59 -8.92 -34.11 -5.48
C GLU A 59 -7.70 -33.27 -5.11
N ILE A 60 -7.92 -32.03 -4.66
CA ILE A 60 -6.86 -31.14 -4.18
C ILE A 60 -6.23 -31.74 -2.92
N ALA A 61 -7.05 -32.19 -1.96
CA ALA A 61 -6.56 -32.82 -0.74
C ALA A 61 -5.67 -34.04 -1.01
N LYS A 62 -6.09 -34.92 -1.93
CA LYS A 62 -5.31 -36.10 -2.34
C LYS A 62 -4.01 -35.71 -3.05
N LYS A 63 -4.08 -34.76 -3.98
CA LYS A 63 -2.92 -34.32 -4.78
C LYS A 63 -1.77 -33.81 -3.93
N TYR A 64 -2.07 -33.00 -2.91
CA TYR A 64 -1.06 -32.43 -2.02
C TYR A 64 -0.83 -33.25 -0.74
N GLY A 65 -1.51 -34.39 -0.59
CA GLY A 65 -1.35 -35.27 0.58
C GLY A 65 -1.81 -34.63 1.89
N PHE A 66 -2.79 -33.74 1.84
CA PHE A 66 -3.32 -33.07 3.02
C PHE A 66 -4.11 -34.04 3.91
N PHE A 67 -4.07 -33.78 5.22
CA PHE A 67 -4.96 -34.44 6.16
C PHE A 67 -6.43 -34.03 5.92
N SER A 68 -7.36 -34.85 6.39
CA SER A 68 -8.77 -34.45 6.48
C SER A 68 -8.92 -33.29 7.47
N LEU A 69 -10.00 -32.52 7.34
CA LEU A 69 -10.33 -31.43 8.28
C LEU A 69 -10.26 -31.89 9.74
N GLN A 70 -10.90 -33.02 10.04
CA GLN A 70 -10.89 -33.60 11.38
C GLN A 70 -9.46 -33.83 11.87
N LYS A 71 -8.65 -34.58 11.10
CA LYS A 71 -7.29 -34.93 11.51
C LYS A 71 -6.40 -33.69 11.65
N SER A 72 -6.58 -32.69 10.79
CA SER A 72 -5.85 -31.44 10.93
C SER A 72 -6.24 -30.64 12.17
N LEU A 73 -7.53 -30.57 12.51
CA LEU A 73 -8.00 -29.94 13.75
C LEU A 73 -7.43 -30.65 14.98
N GLU A 74 -7.40 -31.98 14.98
CA GLU A 74 -6.79 -32.77 16.05
C GLU A 74 -5.30 -32.46 16.20
N GLN A 75 -4.55 -32.49 15.10
CA GLN A 75 -3.09 -32.36 15.12
C GLN A 75 -2.60 -30.91 15.32
N ILE A 76 -3.40 -29.89 14.99
CA ILE A 76 -2.99 -28.50 15.28
C ILE A 76 -3.15 -28.15 16.77
N HIS A 77 -4.15 -28.73 17.43
CA HIS A 77 -4.41 -28.53 18.87
C HIS A 77 -3.60 -29.50 19.74
N PHE A 78 -3.52 -30.77 19.36
CA PHE A 78 -2.88 -31.82 20.14
C PHE A 78 -2.04 -32.73 19.21
N PRO A 79 -0.90 -32.24 18.69
CA PRO A 79 -0.08 -33.01 17.79
C PRO A 79 0.54 -34.24 18.46
N ASP A 80 0.67 -35.31 17.68
CA ASP A 80 1.41 -36.51 18.07
C ASP A 80 2.92 -36.32 17.88
N SER A 81 3.32 -35.52 16.90
CA SER A 81 4.72 -35.21 16.58
C SER A 81 4.84 -33.86 15.86
N GLU A 82 6.06 -33.32 15.80
CA GLU A 82 6.31 -32.11 15.00
C GLU A 82 5.96 -32.33 13.52
N LYS A 83 6.21 -33.52 12.99
CA LYS A 83 5.89 -33.85 11.58
C LYS A 83 4.38 -33.81 11.30
N THR A 84 3.56 -34.29 12.23
CA THR A 84 2.10 -34.26 12.06
C THR A 84 1.52 -32.87 12.28
N LEU A 85 2.10 -32.09 13.20
CA LEU A 85 1.80 -30.67 13.38
C LEU A 85 2.06 -29.89 12.08
N GLU A 86 3.23 -30.06 11.48
CA GLU A 86 3.60 -29.36 10.24
C GLU A 86 2.68 -29.71 9.07
N LYS A 87 2.25 -30.98 8.94
CA LYS A 87 1.24 -31.37 7.94
C LYS A 87 -0.12 -30.69 8.19
N ALA A 88 -0.54 -30.58 9.44
CA ALA A 88 -1.77 -29.89 9.78
C ALA A 88 -1.69 -28.39 9.46
N LYS A 89 -0.56 -27.75 9.82
CA LYS A 89 -0.28 -26.34 9.47
C LYS A 89 -0.27 -26.13 7.96
N GLN A 90 0.38 -26.99 7.19
CA GLN A 90 0.42 -26.90 5.72
C GLN A 90 -0.98 -26.93 5.10
N ARG A 91 -1.88 -27.80 5.57
CA ARG A 91 -3.28 -27.83 5.11
C ARG A 91 -4.00 -26.52 5.42
N PHE A 92 -3.93 -26.04 6.66
CA PHE A 92 -4.59 -24.79 7.05
C PHE A 92 -3.99 -23.56 6.35
N ALA A 93 -2.68 -23.55 6.17
CA ALA A 93 -2.01 -22.51 5.39
C ALA A 93 -2.49 -22.51 3.94
N PHE A 94 -2.60 -23.68 3.32
CA PHE A 94 -3.12 -23.82 1.96
C PHE A 94 -4.57 -23.36 1.87
N GLU A 95 -5.46 -23.80 2.76
CA GLU A 95 -6.89 -23.47 2.68
C GLU A 95 -7.14 -21.95 2.82
N GLU A 96 -6.41 -21.27 3.71
CA GLU A 96 -6.48 -19.81 3.88
C GLU A 96 -6.07 -19.09 2.58
N ILE A 97 -4.93 -19.45 2.01
CA ILE A 97 -4.45 -18.84 0.76
C ILE A 97 -5.38 -19.19 -0.41
N PHE A 98 -5.91 -20.41 -0.46
CA PHE A 98 -6.80 -20.89 -1.52
C PHE A 98 -8.10 -20.08 -1.58
N ILE A 99 -8.73 -19.81 -0.44
CA ILE A 99 -9.94 -18.96 -0.36
C ILE A 99 -9.64 -17.54 -0.86
N ILE A 100 -8.49 -16.98 -0.46
CA ILE A 100 -8.05 -15.65 -0.90
C ILE A 100 -7.86 -15.61 -2.43
N GLN A 101 -7.17 -16.62 -2.99
CA GLN A 101 -6.94 -16.69 -4.44
C GLN A 101 -8.26 -16.89 -5.21
N LEU A 102 -9.18 -17.73 -4.72
CA LEU A 102 -10.51 -17.90 -5.32
C LEU A 102 -11.28 -16.59 -5.38
N ALA A 103 -11.32 -15.83 -4.27
CA ALA A 103 -11.97 -14.53 -4.23
C ALA A 103 -11.36 -13.55 -5.26
N ALA A 104 -10.04 -13.48 -5.29
CA ALA A 104 -9.28 -12.59 -6.15
C ALA A 104 -9.45 -12.91 -7.65
N ILE A 105 -9.35 -14.20 -8.02
CA ILE A 105 -9.51 -14.65 -9.41
C ILE A 105 -10.96 -14.48 -9.87
N ARG A 106 -11.95 -14.83 -9.03
CA ARG A 106 -13.37 -14.63 -9.37
C ARG A 106 -13.69 -13.15 -9.58
N GLN A 107 -13.11 -12.27 -8.77
CA GLN A 107 -13.20 -10.82 -8.97
C GLN A 107 -12.56 -10.39 -10.31
N LYS A 108 -11.38 -10.93 -10.64
CA LYS A 108 -10.71 -10.66 -11.92
C LYS A 108 -11.53 -11.10 -13.13
N ILE A 109 -12.13 -12.28 -13.07
CA ILE A 109 -13.03 -12.80 -14.13
C ILE A 109 -14.26 -11.90 -14.27
N SER A 110 -14.90 -11.53 -13.15
CA SER A 110 -16.02 -10.59 -13.14
C SER A 110 -15.64 -9.23 -13.74
N TRP A 111 -14.42 -8.74 -13.46
CA TRP A 111 -13.90 -7.50 -14.03
C TRP A 111 -13.73 -7.59 -15.55
N ARG A 112 -13.22 -8.72 -16.06
CA ARG A 112 -13.03 -8.95 -17.50
C ARG A 112 -14.33 -9.11 -18.29
N LYS A 113 -15.45 -9.42 -17.63
CA LYS A 113 -16.79 -9.45 -18.25
C LYS A 113 -17.35 -8.03 -18.50
N LYS A 114 -16.76 -6.99 -17.91
CA LYS A 114 -17.17 -5.60 -18.12
C LYS A 114 -16.60 -5.07 -19.44
N THR A 115 -17.27 -4.08 -20.01
CA THR A 115 -16.85 -3.44 -21.25
C THR A 115 -16.06 -2.16 -20.97
N ALA A 116 -14.98 -1.94 -21.71
CA ALA A 116 -14.23 -0.69 -21.75
C ALA A 116 -13.99 -0.25 -23.21
N LYS A 117 -13.73 1.04 -23.41
CA LYS A 117 -13.39 1.57 -24.73
C LYS A 117 -11.93 1.18 -25.06
N PRO A 118 -11.66 0.45 -26.15
CA PRO A 118 -10.29 0.12 -26.53
C PRO A 118 -9.57 1.34 -27.11
N PHE A 119 -8.27 1.46 -26.81
CA PHE A 119 -7.39 2.51 -27.29
C PHE A 119 -6.25 1.91 -28.10
N ILE A 120 -6.30 2.06 -29.43
CA ILE A 120 -5.28 1.54 -30.35
C ILE A 120 -3.96 2.28 -30.12
N PHE A 121 -2.88 1.55 -29.85
CA PHE A 121 -1.55 2.12 -29.61
C PHE A 121 -1.04 2.92 -30.80
N LYS A 122 -0.77 4.22 -30.57
CA LYS A 122 -0.16 5.12 -31.56
C LYS A 122 1.35 5.16 -31.40
N LYS A 123 2.03 4.31 -32.17
CA LYS A 123 3.48 4.15 -32.15
C LYS A 123 4.22 5.48 -32.32
N GLU A 124 3.86 6.29 -33.31
CA GLU A 124 4.54 7.54 -33.66
C GLU A 124 4.40 8.59 -32.54
N LEU A 125 3.22 8.67 -31.92
CA LEU A 125 2.94 9.57 -30.81
C LEU A 125 3.81 9.24 -29.59
N ILE A 126 3.79 7.96 -29.17
CA ILE A 126 4.53 7.52 -27.99
C ILE A 126 6.05 7.56 -28.25
N GLN A 127 6.51 7.20 -29.45
CA GLN A 127 7.92 7.36 -29.82
C GLN A 127 8.36 8.84 -29.80
N GLY A 128 7.54 9.75 -30.31
CA GLY A 128 7.79 11.19 -30.25
C GLY A 128 7.85 11.70 -28.81
N PHE A 129 6.95 11.24 -27.94
CA PHE A 129 6.97 11.56 -26.52
C PHE A 129 8.26 11.06 -25.84
N VAL A 130 8.62 9.79 -26.05
CA VAL A 130 9.82 9.18 -25.44
C VAL A 130 11.10 9.89 -25.89
N LYS A 131 11.21 10.31 -27.16
CA LYS A 131 12.36 11.07 -27.67
C LYS A 131 12.53 12.44 -26.99
N ASN A 132 11.44 13.06 -26.55
CA ASN A 132 11.43 14.37 -25.90
C ASN A 132 11.62 14.31 -24.38
N LEU A 133 11.73 13.11 -23.79
CA LEU A 133 11.99 12.98 -22.36
C LEU A 133 13.40 13.50 -22.03
N PRO A 134 13.58 14.22 -20.91
CA PRO A 134 14.90 14.69 -20.48
C PRO A 134 15.80 13.57 -19.92
N PHE A 135 15.37 12.30 -20.01
CA PHE A 135 16.07 11.13 -19.53
C PHE A 135 15.75 9.91 -20.40
N LYS A 136 16.64 8.91 -20.37
CA LYS A 136 16.43 7.63 -21.04
C LYS A 136 15.61 6.70 -20.14
N LEU A 137 14.57 6.09 -20.71
CA LEU A 137 13.78 5.09 -19.99
C LEU A 137 14.59 3.83 -19.70
N THR A 138 14.42 3.29 -18.49
CA THR A 138 14.94 1.99 -18.08
C THR A 138 14.20 0.86 -18.79
N ASP A 139 14.76 -0.34 -18.80
CA ASP A 139 14.15 -1.49 -19.49
C ASP A 139 12.85 -1.89 -18.80
N ASP A 140 12.84 -1.85 -17.47
CA ASP A 140 11.65 -2.05 -16.65
C ASP A 140 10.55 -1.00 -16.92
N GLN A 141 10.91 0.28 -17.08
CA GLN A 141 9.95 1.33 -17.45
C GLN A 141 9.35 1.08 -18.82
N ARG A 142 10.17 0.66 -19.82
CA ARG A 142 9.68 0.33 -21.17
C ARG A 142 8.73 -0.87 -21.13
N LYS A 143 9.09 -1.92 -20.39
CA LYS A 143 8.25 -3.10 -20.21
C LYS A 143 6.92 -2.76 -19.53
N ALA A 144 6.95 -2.04 -18.41
CA ALA A 144 5.74 -1.63 -17.69
C ALA A 144 4.83 -0.75 -18.53
N ALA A 145 5.40 0.21 -19.27
CA ALA A 145 4.64 1.05 -20.20
C ALA A 145 3.98 0.23 -21.31
N TRP A 146 4.71 -0.73 -21.89
CA TRP A 146 4.17 -1.61 -22.93
C TRP A 146 3.02 -2.47 -22.40
N GLU A 147 3.16 -3.07 -21.21
CA GLU A 147 2.09 -3.85 -20.57
C GLU A 147 0.82 -3.02 -20.35
N ILE A 148 0.96 -1.78 -19.90
CA ILE A 148 -0.16 -0.85 -19.69
C ILE A 148 -0.81 -0.47 -21.04
N LEU A 149 -0.01 -0.10 -22.04
CA LEU A 149 -0.52 0.29 -23.35
C LEU A 149 -1.23 -0.87 -24.07
N ARG A 150 -0.72 -2.10 -23.94
CA ARG A 150 -1.39 -3.32 -24.43
C ARG A 150 -2.70 -3.60 -23.70
N ASP A 151 -2.79 -3.27 -22.41
CA ASP A 151 -4.03 -3.44 -21.66
C ASP A 151 -5.10 -2.40 -22.03
N LEU A 152 -4.68 -1.18 -22.43
CA LEU A 152 -5.60 -0.14 -22.93
C LEU A 152 -6.24 -0.51 -24.28
N GLU A 153 -5.61 -1.38 -25.08
CA GLU A 153 -6.19 -1.86 -26.35
C GLU A 153 -7.33 -2.87 -26.16
N LYS A 154 -7.47 -3.44 -24.96
CA LYS A 154 -8.43 -4.53 -24.72
C LYS A 154 -9.86 -3.99 -24.57
N PRO A 155 -10.87 -4.77 -24.97
CA PRO A 155 -12.29 -4.37 -24.88
C PRO A 155 -12.86 -4.46 -23.45
N TYR A 156 -12.04 -4.80 -22.46
CA TYR A 156 -12.42 -4.90 -21.05
C TYR A 156 -11.52 -3.99 -20.20
N PRO A 157 -12.03 -3.48 -19.07
CA PRO A 157 -11.30 -2.50 -18.28
C PRO A 157 -10.02 -3.09 -17.70
N MET A 158 -8.91 -2.37 -17.87
CA MET A 158 -7.66 -2.67 -17.18
C MET A 158 -7.87 -2.50 -15.67
N ASN A 159 -7.26 -3.38 -14.88
CA ASN A 159 -7.16 -3.24 -13.43
C ASN A 159 -5.74 -3.58 -13.01
N ARG A 160 -4.86 -2.57 -12.98
CA ARG A 160 -3.42 -2.78 -12.89
C ARG A 160 -2.77 -1.99 -11.76
N LEU A 161 -1.82 -2.62 -11.08
CA LEU A 161 -0.93 -2.00 -10.09
C LEU A 161 0.47 -1.83 -10.69
N LEU A 162 0.93 -0.59 -10.79
CA LEU A 162 2.32 -0.24 -11.10
C LEU A 162 3.11 -0.08 -9.80
N SER A 163 3.95 -1.06 -9.51
CA SER A 163 4.80 -1.11 -8.32
C SER A 163 6.23 -0.72 -8.65
N GLY A 164 6.87 0.05 -7.79
CA GLY A 164 8.29 0.33 -7.89
C GLY A 164 8.75 1.33 -6.84
N ASP A 165 10.06 1.45 -6.66
CA ASP A 165 10.64 2.30 -5.61
C ASP A 165 10.34 3.80 -5.80
N VAL A 166 10.48 4.56 -4.72
CA VAL A 166 10.41 6.02 -4.74
C VAL A 166 11.48 6.57 -5.71
N GLY A 167 11.03 7.27 -6.76
CA GLY A 167 11.92 7.81 -7.80
C GLY A 167 12.32 6.82 -8.90
N SER A 168 11.68 5.64 -8.99
CA SER A 168 11.88 4.70 -10.12
C SER A 168 11.28 5.17 -11.45
N GLY A 169 10.66 6.36 -11.50
CA GLY A 169 10.10 6.95 -12.73
C GLY A 169 8.68 6.49 -13.09
N LYS A 170 7.90 5.99 -12.12
CA LYS A 170 6.48 5.60 -12.31
C LYS A 170 5.64 6.66 -13.05
N THR A 171 5.84 7.94 -12.73
CA THR A 171 5.11 9.06 -13.33
C THR A 171 5.25 9.09 -14.86
N ALA A 172 6.45 8.82 -15.40
CA ALA A 172 6.66 8.81 -16.85
C ALA A 172 5.85 7.69 -17.53
N VAL A 173 5.76 6.53 -16.88
CA VAL A 173 5.02 5.37 -17.37
C VAL A 173 3.52 5.66 -17.43
N VAL A 174 2.94 6.21 -16.36
CA VAL A 174 1.50 6.51 -16.32
C VAL A 174 1.12 7.71 -17.21
N PHE A 175 2.04 8.65 -17.43
CA PHE A 175 1.82 9.77 -18.36
C PHE A 175 1.79 9.31 -19.82
N MET A 176 2.56 8.28 -20.20
CA MET A 176 2.42 7.67 -21.53
C MET A 176 1.01 7.07 -21.72
N ALA A 177 0.48 6.40 -20.70
CA ALA A 177 -0.89 5.87 -20.74
C ALA A 177 -1.95 6.99 -20.83
N ALA A 178 -1.77 8.07 -20.06
CA ALA A 178 -2.66 9.23 -20.12
C ALA A 178 -2.63 9.93 -21.50
N LEU A 179 -1.45 10.04 -22.12
CA LEU A 179 -1.28 10.61 -23.45
C LEU A 179 -1.98 9.79 -24.54
N GLU A 180 -1.85 8.45 -24.50
CA GLU A 180 -2.53 7.55 -25.44
C GLU A 180 -4.05 7.77 -25.40
N VAL A 181 -4.62 7.77 -24.19
CA VAL A 181 -6.06 7.99 -23.95
C VAL A 181 -6.51 9.39 -24.41
N ALA A 182 -5.76 10.43 -24.01
CA ALA A 182 -6.04 11.82 -24.39
C ALA A 182 -6.03 12.02 -25.91
N SER A 183 -5.17 11.30 -26.63
CA SER A 183 -5.07 11.40 -28.10
C SER A 183 -6.26 10.78 -28.85
N CYS A 184 -7.12 10.02 -28.16
CA CYS A 184 -8.19 9.20 -28.75
C CYS A 184 -9.60 9.62 -28.27
N VAL A 185 -9.79 10.92 -28.01
CA VAL A 185 -11.07 11.51 -27.56
C VAL A 185 -11.57 10.85 -26.26
N GLY A 186 -10.63 10.43 -25.40
CA GLY A 186 -10.87 9.92 -24.06
C GLY A 186 -10.30 10.88 -23.01
N GLN A 187 -10.93 10.96 -21.84
CA GLN A 187 -10.41 11.73 -20.72
C GLN A 187 -9.66 10.80 -19.77
N ALA A 188 -8.46 11.22 -19.36
CA ALA A 188 -7.71 10.60 -18.28
C ALA A 188 -7.79 11.46 -17.02
N ALA A 189 -7.86 10.83 -15.85
CA ALA A 189 -7.79 11.52 -14.58
C ALA A 189 -6.72 10.90 -13.68
N PHE A 190 -6.00 11.76 -12.96
CA PHE A 190 -4.93 11.39 -12.03
C PHE A 190 -5.26 11.94 -10.65
N MET A 191 -5.42 11.04 -9.68
CA MET A 191 -5.70 11.39 -8.31
C MET A 191 -4.45 11.23 -7.45
N ALA A 192 -3.97 12.35 -6.91
CA ALA A 192 -2.88 12.42 -5.94
C ALA A 192 -3.42 12.52 -4.50
N PRO A 193 -2.68 12.04 -3.50
CA PRO A 193 -3.16 12.02 -2.11
C PRO A 193 -3.20 13.41 -1.46
N THR A 194 -2.40 14.36 -1.93
CA THR A 194 -2.33 15.73 -1.41
C THR A 194 -2.35 16.77 -2.53
N GLU A 195 -2.74 18.01 -2.21
CA GLU A 195 -2.78 19.09 -3.20
C GLU A 195 -1.40 19.45 -3.73
N ILE A 196 -0.36 19.36 -2.90
CA ILE A 196 1.02 19.62 -3.31
C ILE A 196 1.47 18.58 -4.34
N LEU A 197 1.18 17.30 -4.11
CA LEU A 197 1.49 16.25 -5.07
C LEU A 197 0.70 16.42 -6.36
N ALA A 198 -0.58 16.78 -6.29
CA ALA A 198 -1.38 17.09 -7.46
C ALA A 198 -0.76 18.25 -8.27
N PHE A 199 -0.30 19.30 -7.60
CA PHE A 199 0.37 20.43 -8.23
C PHE A 199 1.73 20.05 -8.85
N GLN A 200 2.53 19.22 -8.17
CA GLN A 200 3.78 18.71 -8.72
C GLN A 200 3.57 17.86 -9.97
N HIS A 201 2.60 16.94 -9.93
CA HIS A 201 2.23 16.13 -11.09
C HIS A 201 1.71 17.01 -12.23
N PHE A 202 0.94 18.06 -11.93
CA PHE A 202 0.51 19.05 -12.91
C PHE A 202 1.70 19.76 -13.55
N GLN A 203 2.64 20.29 -12.77
CA GLN A 203 3.85 20.93 -13.31
C GLN A 203 4.69 19.98 -14.16
N SER A 204 4.85 18.73 -13.72
CA SER A 204 5.54 17.68 -14.49
C SER A 204 4.82 17.38 -15.80
N ALA A 205 3.49 17.30 -15.79
CA ALA A 205 2.68 17.09 -16.98
C ALA A 205 2.84 18.25 -17.97
N LEU A 206 2.83 19.51 -17.50
CA LEU A 206 3.07 20.68 -18.36
C LEU A 206 4.44 20.64 -19.05
N LYS A 207 5.48 20.22 -18.32
CA LYS A 207 6.84 20.11 -18.87
C LYS A 207 6.92 19.02 -19.93
N LEU A 208 6.36 17.84 -19.65
CA LEU A 208 6.45 16.66 -20.50
C LEU A 208 5.51 16.71 -21.71
N PHE A 209 4.36 17.37 -21.58
CA PHE A 209 3.36 17.51 -22.65
C PHE A 209 3.40 18.86 -23.38
N LYS A 210 4.47 19.65 -23.19
CA LYS A 210 4.61 20.98 -23.82
C LYS A 210 4.43 20.96 -25.34
N ASN A 211 4.84 19.88 -26.01
CA ASN A 211 4.76 19.70 -27.46
C ASN A 211 3.54 18.88 -27.91
N GLN A 212 2.57 18.65 -27.01
CA GLN A 212 1.39 17.83 -27.28
C GLN A 212 0.14 18.71 -27.29
N SER A 213 -0.76 18.47 -28.24
CA SER A 213 -2.02 19.21 -28.38
C SER A 213 -3.09 18.70 -27.42
N ILE A 214 -2.79 18.66 -26.12
CA ILE A 214 -3.72 18.20 -25.08
C ILE A 214 -4.02 19.31 -24.06
N ALA A 215 -5.25 19.32 -23.56
CA ALA A 215 -5.69 20.21 -22.50
C ALA A 215 -5.51 19.53 -21.13
N ILE A 216 -4.80 20.19 -20.23
CA ILE A 216 -4.46 19.69 -18.90
C ILE A 216 -5.13 20.55 -17.84
N GLY A 217 -5.82 19.89 -16.91
CA GLY A 217 -6.48 20.51 -15.78
C GLY A 217 -5.83 20.17 -14.45
N LEU A 218 -5.85 21.12 -13.50
CA LEU A 218 -5.64 20.87 -12.08
C LEU A 218 -6.94 21.16 -11.34
N PHE A 219 -7.43 20.22 -10.53
CA PHE A 219 -8.62 20.41 -9.69
C PHE A 219 -8.41 19.84 -8.28
N THR A 220 -8.10 20.73 -7.33
CA THR A 220 -7.93 20.40 -5.92
C THR A 220 -9.04 21.04 -5.08
N GLY A 221 -8.97 20.98 -3.74
CA GLY A 221 -9.88 21.73 -2.88
C GLY A 221 -9.63 23.23 -2.99
N SER A 222 -8.37 23.64 -3.05
CA SER A 222 -7.99 25.06 -3.08
C SER A 222 -7.82 25.69 -4.47
N ALA A 223 -7.55 24.89 -5.52
CA ALA A 223 -7.16 25.42 -6.83
C ALA A 223 -7.91 24.75 -8.00
N ALA A 224 -8.18 25.55 -9.03
CA ALA A 224 -8.64 25.09 -10.34
C ALA A 224 -7.82 25.81 -11.43
N LYS A 225 -6.93 25.07 -12.11
CA LYS A 225 -6.07 25.60 -13.18
C LYS A 225 -6.32 24.86 -14.47
N PHE A 226 -6.16 25.57 -15.58
CA PHE A 226 -6.29 25.04 -16.93
C PHE A 226 -5.08 25.43 -17.76
N TRP A 227 -4.59 24.49 -18.55
CA TRP A 227 -3.52 24.73 -19.51
C TRP A 227 -3.86 24.04 -20.83
N LYS A 228 -3.55 24.74 -21.93
CA LYS A 228 -3.57 24.19 -23.28
C LYS A 228 -2.38 24.77 -24.03
N MET A 229 -1.84 24.00 -24.97
CA MET A 229 -0.74 24.44 -25.83
C MET A 229 -1.07 25.81 -26.47
N GLY A 230 -0.17 26.78 -26.31
CA GLY A 230 -0.33 28.15 -26.82
C GLY A 230 -1.09 29.14 -25.91
N GLU A 231 -1.80 28.68 -24.87
CA GLU A 231 -2.65 29.54 -24.03
C GLU A 231 -2.06 29.87 -22.65
N GLY A 232 -0.95 29.25 -22.27
CA GLY A 232 -0.37 29.39 -20.93
C GLY A 232 -1.24 28.77 -19.82
N ILE A 233 -0.86 29.01 -18.56
CA ILE A 233 -1.60 28.52 -17.38
C ILE A 233 -2.63 29.58 -17.00
N LYS A 234 -3.90 29.20 -16.93
CA LYS A 234 -5.01 30.06 -16.52
C LYS A 234 -5.61 29.57 -15.21
N ASP A 235 -5.74 30.46 -14.25
CA ASP A 235 -6.59 30.25 -13.08
C ASP A 235 -8.05 30.43 -13.50
N ILE A 236 -8.89 29.44 -13.22
CA ILE A 236 -10.30 29.45 -13.61
C ILE A 236 -11.20 29.15 -12.43
N SER A 237 -12.44 29.65 -12.49
CA SER A 237 -13.41 29.35 -11.44
C SER A 237 -13.75 27.86 -11.42
N ARG A 238 -14.05 27.32 -10.23
CA ARG A 238 -14.46 25.91 -10.08
C ARG A 238 -15.68 25.57 -10.94
N ALA A 239 -16.64 26.49 -11.04
CA ALA A 239 -17.82 26.31 -11.88
C ALA A 239 -17.47 26.18 -13.36
N LEU A 240 -16.56 27.03 -13.86
CA LEU A 240 -16.06 26.92 -15.23
C LEU A 240 -15.28 25.63 -15.44
N MET A 241 -14.46 25.22 -14.48
CA MET A 241 -13.72 23.96 -14.53
C MET A 241 -14.66 22.77 -14.68
N LEU A 242 -15.72 22.67 -13.87
CA LEU A 242 -16.71 21.59 -13.96
C LEU A 242 -17.43 21.57 -15.32
N LYS A 243 -17.75 22.75 -15.88
CA LYS A 243 -18.30 22.86 -17.24
C LYS A 243 -17.31 22.35 -18.29
N LYS A 244 -16.03 22.70 -18.19
CA LYS A 244 -14.99 22.22 -19.11
C LYS A 244 -14.79 20.70 -19.03
N ILE A 245 -14.80 20.13 -17.82
CA ILE A 245 -14.68 18.68 -17.61
C ILE A 245 -15.85 17.94 -18.27
N SER A 246 -17.08 18.38 -17.99
CA SER A 246 -18.31 17.75 -18.53
C SER A 246 -18.50 17.98 -20.04
N ALA A 247 -17.96 19.05 -20.59
CA ALA A 247 -17.93 19.28 -22.04
C ALA A 247 -16.84 18.45 -22.76
N GLY A 248 -15.94 17.79 -22.03
CA GLY A 248 -14.80 17.07 -22.61
C GLY A 248 -13.69 17.99 -23.14
N GLN A 249 -13.58 19.21 -22.62
CA GLN A 249 -12.54 20.18 -23.01
C GLN A 249 -11.24 20.01 -22.22
N ILE A 250 -11.16 18.99 -21.35
CA ILE A 250 -9.99 18.66 -20.55
C ILE A 250 -9.67 17.19 -20.81
N ASP A 251 -8.53 16.95 -21.45
CA ASP A 251 -8.11 15.61 -21.85
C ASP A 251 -7.42 14.88 -20.69
N PHE A 252 -6.64 15.61 -19.89
CA PHE A 252 -5.95 15.07 -18.71
C PHE A 252 -6.21 15.93 -17.47
N LEU A 253 -6.91 15.36 -16.48
CA LEU A 253 -7.27 16.05 -15.25
C LEU A 253 -6.49 15.52 -14.05
N ILE A 254 -5.69 16.37 -13.41
CA ILE A 254 -4.93 16.03 -12.20
C ILE A 254 -5.64 16.67 -11.00
N GLY A 255 -5.74 15.95 -9.88
CA GLY A 255 -6.44 16.47 -8.71
C GLY A 255 -6.27 15.60 -7.48
N THR A 256 -7.04 15.94 -6.45
CA THR A 256 -7.10 15.16 -5.20
C THR A 256 -8.43 14.39 -5.14
N HIS A 257 -8.82 13.95 -3.94
CA HIS A 257 -10.18 13.47 -3.63
C HIS A 257 -11.32 14.38 -4.14
N SER A 258 -11.04 15.62 -4.53
CA SER A 258 -12.00 16.48 -5.23
C SER A 258 -12.54 15.87 -6.53
N LEU A 259 -11.78 14.98 -7.19
CA LEU A 259 -12.17 14.35 -8.46
C LEU A 259 -13.31 13.34 -8.34
N ILE A 260 -13.52 12.74 -7.17
CA ILE A 260 -14.58 11.73 -6.89
C ILE A 260 -15.86 12.30 -6.30
N GLN A 261 -15.93 13.62 -6.12
CA GLN A 261 -17.11 14.25 -5.58
C GLN A 261 -18.28 14.12 -6.57
N LYS A 262 -19.50 13.93 -6.06
CA LYS A 262 -20.74 13.76 -6.86
C LYS A 262 -20.98 14.84 -7.93
N LYS A 263 -20.33 16.00 -7.84
CA LYS A 263 -20.47 17.13 -8.76
C LYS A 263 -19.55 17.06 -9.99
N VAL A 264 -18.55 16.18 -10.00
CA VAL A 264 -17.61 16.04 -11.12
C VAL A 264 -18.18 15.03 -12.11
N GLY A 265 -18.75 15.52 -13.22
CA GLY A 265 -19.20 14.69 -14.33
C GLY A 265 -18.22 14.79 -15.50
N PHE A 266 -17.60 13.67 -15.87
CA PHE A 266 -16.78 13.59 -17.09
C PHE A 266 -17.67 13.29 -18.30
N LYS A 267 -17.22 13.72 -19.49
CA LYS A 267 -17.86 13.34 -20.75
C LYS A 267 -17.53 11.90 -21.10
N ASN A 268 -16.24 11.58 -21.17
CA ASN A 268 -15.69 10.29 -21.62
C ASN A 268 -14.52 9.84 -20.74
N LEU A 269 -14.72 9.72 -19.42
CA LEU A 269 -13.65 9.21 -18.53
C LEU A 269 -13.27 7.78 -18.94
N SER A 270 -12.03 7.60 -19.35
CA SER A 270 -11.54 6.37 -19.94
C SER A 270 -10.36 5.76 -19.19
N LEU A 271 -9.62 6.57 -18.43
CA LEU A 271 -8.51 6.11 -17.59
C LEU A 271 -8.52 6.84 -16.25
N MET A 272 -8.47 6.09 -15.17
CA MET A 272 -8.28 6.57 -13.80
C MET A 272 -6.93 6.11 -13.28
N ILE A 273 -6.09 7.06 -12.89
CA ILE A 273 -4.79 6.82 -12.27
C ILE A 273 -4.87 7.25 -10.81
N ILE A 274 -4.46 6.38 -9.88
CA ILE A 274 -4.39 6.71 -8.46
C ILE A 274 -2.95 6.50 -7.96
N ASP A 275 -2.40 7.54 -7.34
CA ASP A 275 -1.10 7.48 -6.67
C ASP A 275 -1.29 7.16 -5.18
N GLU A 276 -0.62 6.13 -4.65
CA GLU A 276 -0.73 5.66 -3.26
C GLU A 276 -2.18 5.27 -2.86
N GLN A 277 -2.78 4.35 -3.64
CA GLN A 277 -4.17 3.93 -3.48
C GLN A 277 -4.59 3.57 -2.04
N HIS A 278 -3.69 3.03 -1.22
CA HIS A 278 -4.01 2.63 0.16
C HIS A 278 -4.48 3.78 1.05
N ARG A 279 -4.17 5.04 0.70
CA ARG A 279 -4.66 6.22 1.43
C ARG A 279 -6.10 6.59 1.13
N PHE A 280 -6.69 5.96 0.10
CA PHE A 280 -8.03 6.23 -0.37
C PHE A 280 -8.94 5.11 0.15
N GLY A 281 -9.83 5.45 1.09
CA GLY A 281 -10.66 4.47 1.80
C GLY A 281 -11.48 3.55 0.90
N VAL A 282 -11.78 2.35 1.40
CA VAL A 282 -12.46 1.24 0.70
C VAL A 282 -13.73 1.65 -0.05
N ARG A 283 -14.54 2.56 0.52
CA ARG A 283 -15.80 3.06 -0.07
C ARG A 283 -15.62 3.83 -1.38
N GLN A 284 -14.45 4.41 -1.61
CA GLN A 284 -14.16 5.13 -2.86
C GLN A 284 -13.98 4.18 -4.04
N ARG A 285 -13.63 2.90 -3.79
CA ARG A 285 -13.50 1.87 -4.83
C ARG A 285 -14.79 1.65 -5.61
N GLY A 286 -15.94 1.75 -4.93
CA GLY A 286 -17.28 1.57 -5.53
C GLY A 286 -17.72 2.69 -6.49
N PHE A 287 -17.09 3.86 -6.43
CA PHE A 287 -17.38 4.95 -7.38
C PHE A 287 -16.88 4.61 -8.80
N TRP A 288 -15.79 3.84 -8.90
CA TRP A 288 -15.10 3.52 -10.15
C TRP A 288 -15.59 2.24 -10.81
N THR A 289 -16.30 1.41 -10.05
CA THR A 289 -16.87 0.15 -10.54
C THR A 289 -18.25 0.33 -11.16
N ASN A 290 -18.87 1.50 -10.94
CA ASN A 290 -20.12 1.90 -11.54
C ASN A 290 -19.85 2.64 -12.86
N PRO A 291 -20.68 2.42 -13.90
CA PRO A 291 -20.60 3.21 -15.12
C PRO A 291 -20.62 4.70 -14.80
N VAL A 292 -19.66 5.45 -15.34
CA VAL A 292 -19.64 6.90 -15.27
C VAL A 292 -20.79 7.38 -16.14
N SER A 293 -21.95 7.58 -15.53
CA SER A 293 -23.14 8.06 -16.22
C SER A 293 -22.83 9.47 -16.77
N PRO A 294 -23.01 9.72 -18.08
CA PRO A 294 -22.94 11.07 -18.60
C PRO A 294 -23.99 11.92 -17.86
N VAL A 295 -23.60 13.16 -17.56
CA VAL A 295 -24.38 14.23 -16.92
C VAL A 295 -25.88 13.92 -16.80
N ARG A 296 -26.36 13.65 -15.57
CA ARG A 296 -27.78 13.76 -15.23
C ARG A 296 -28.18 15.22 -15.37
N ASP A 297 -28.60 15.62 -16.55
CA ASP A 297 -29.27 16.88 -16.74
C ASP A 297 -30.61 16.81 -15.97
N LYS A 298 -30.64 17.45 -14.79
CA LYS A 298 -31.84 17.53 -13.95
C LYS A 298 -32.98 18.31 -14.62
N SER A 299 -32.72 18.99 -15.74
CA SER A 299 -33.77 19.68 -16.50
C SER A 299 -34.65 18.75 -17.33
N LEU A 300 -34.23 17.49 -17.57
CA LEU A 300 -34.97 16.51 -18.37
C LEU A 300 -35.69 15.45 -17.52
N SER A 301 -35.49 15.42 -16.21
CA SER A 301 -36.24 14.54 -15.31
C SER A 301 -37.56 15.19 -14.89
N GLY A 302 -38.52 15.26 -15.83
CA GLY A 302 -39.91 15.51 -15.51
C GLY A 302 -40.44 14.44 -14.54
N ALA A 303 -41.08 14.91 -13.47
CA ALA A 303 -41.91 14.32 -12.40
C ALA A 303 -42.19 12.80 -12.25
N ASN A 304 -41.84 11.90 -13.17
CA ASN A 304 -42.08 10.46 -13.03
C ASN A 304 -40.76 9.70 -13.14
N GLY A 305 -40.33 9.14 -12.00
CA GLY A 305 -39.09 8.39 -11.81
C GLY A 305 -39.00 7.07 -12.58
N VAL A 306 -39.07 7.13 -13.91
CA VAL A 306 -38.80 5.99 -14.80
C VAL A 306 -37.32 6.04 -15.16
N LYS A 307 -36.55 5.06 -14.66
CA LYS A 307 -35.20 4.78 -15.15
C LYS A 307 -35.29 4.52 -16.66
N PRO A 308 -34.61 5.27 -17.55
CA PRO A 308 -34.59 4.92 -18.96
C PRO A 308 -33.95 3.53 -19.10
N LYS A 309 -34.72 2.58 -19.62
CA LYS A 309 -34.32 1.16 -19.73
C LYS A 309 -33.28 0.88 -20.83
N ASN A 310 -32.82 1.89 -21.57
CA ASN A 310 -31.90 1.75 -22.70
C ASN A 310 -30.82 2.86 -22.69
N GLU A 311 -29.95 2.92 -21.68
CA GLU A 311 -28.64 3.56 -21.86
C GLU A 311 -27.64 2.50 -22.34
N PRO A 312 -26.91 2.72 -23.45
CA PRO A 312 -25.93 1.75 -23.94
C PRO A 312 -24.86 1.55 -22.86
N ASN A 313 -24.56 0.29 -22.52
CA ASN A 313 -23.49 -0.18 -21.63
C ASN A 313 -22.41 0.89 -21.38
N ALA A 314 -22.57 1.69 -20.33
CA ALA A 314 -21.62 2.75 -20.05
C ALA A 314 -20.26 2.11 -19.71
N ALA A 315 -19.30 2.35 -20.61
CA ALA A 315 -17.98 1.75 -20.55
C ALA A 315 -17.29 2.12 -19.23
N ILE A 316 -16.67 1.12 -18.61
CA ILE A 316 -15.95 1.32 -17.35
C ILE A 316 -14.54 1.82 -17.68
N PRO A 317 -14.05 2.87 -17.01
CA PRO A 317 -12.70 3.37 -17.24
C PRO A 317 -11.66 2.32 -16.87
N HIS A 318 -10.55 2.31 -17.59
CA HIS A 318 -9.36 1.58 -17.21
C HIS A 318 -8.84 2.12 -15.87
N PHE A 319 -8.41 1.22 -14.98
CA PHE A 319 -7.91 1.55 -13.65
C PHE A 319 -6.43 1.21 -13.51
N LEU A 320 -5.64 2.22 -13.15
CA LEU A 320 -4.21 2.13 -12.91
C LEU A 320 -3.86 2.69 -11.53
N SER A 321 -3.37 1.83 -10.65
CA SER A 321 -2.88 2.21 -9.32
C SER A 321 -1.36 2.28 -9.32
N MET A 322 -0.77 3.18 -8.55
CA MET A 322 0.66 3.22 -8.29
C MET A 322 0.93 3.04 -6.80
N SER A 323 1.98 2.29 -6.48
CA SER A 323 2.50 2.21 -5.12
C SER A 323 3.98 2.53 -5.10
N ALA A 324 4.41 3.29 -4.09
CA ALA A 324 5.83 3.48 -3.80
C ALA A 324 6.39 2.43 -2.84
N THR A 325 5.54 1.66 -2.16
CA THR A 325 5.99 0.48 -1.42
C THR A 325 6.36 -0.61 -2.42
N PRO A 326 7.62 -1.06 -2.45
CA PRO A 326 7.99 -2.26 -3.19
C PRO A 326 7.35 -3.45 -2.46
N ILE A 327 6.19 -3.87 -2.94
CA ILE A 327 5.49 -5.04 -2.38
C ILE A 327 6.16 -6.29 -2.97
N PRO A 328 6.63 -7.23 -2.13
CA PRO A 328 7.05 -8.55 -2.55
C PRO A 328 6.00 -9.16 -3.46
N ARG A 329 6.42 -9.75 -4.57
CA ARG A 329 5.48 -10.25 -5.60
C ARG A 329 4.47 -11.24 -5.01
N THR A 330 4.88 -12.02 -4.01
CA THR A 330 4.05 -12.99 -3.28
C THR A 330 2.92 -12.29 -2.52
N LEU A 331 3.24 -11.28 -1.70
CA LEU A 331 2.23 -10.45 -1.04
C LEU A 331 1.35 -9.74 -2.07
N ALA A 332 1.94 -9.23 -3.15
CA ALA A 332 1.17 -8.51 -4.15
C ALA A 332 0.14 -9.43 -4.86
N LEU A 333 0.50 -10.68 -5.15
CA LEU A 333 -0.41 -11.69 -5.71
C LEU A 333 -1.49 -12.16 -4.73
N ALA A 334 -1.18 -12.14 -3.43
CA ALA A 334 -2.16 -12.45 -2.38
C ALA A 334 -3.18 -11.31 -2.18
N PHE A 335 -2.69 -10.09 -1.93
CA PHE A 335 -3.51 -8.94 -1.57
C PHE A 335 -4.16 -8.25 -2.77
N TYR A 336 -3.51 -8.28 -3.93
CA TYR A 336 -3.98 -7.64 -5.15
C TYR A 336 -4.22 -8.67 -6.26
N GLY A 337 -4.47 -9.95 -5.95
CA GLY A 337 -4.62 -11.01 -6.95
C GLY A 337 -5.71 -10.76 -8.01
N GLY A 338 -6.64 -9.83 -7.75
CA GLY A 338 -7.64 -9.33 -8.69
C GLY A 338 -7.13 -8.27 -9.68
N MET A 339 -5.89 -7.81 -9.52
CA MET A 339 -5.19 -6.83 -10.35
C MET A 339 -4.02 -7.50 -11.09
N ASP A 340 -3.74 -7.02 -12.29
CA ASP A 340 -2.47 -7.31 -12.98
C ASP A 340 -1.36 -6.40 -12.40
N ILE A 341 -0.11 -6.88 -12.35
CA ILE A 341 0.99 -6.16 -11.68
C ILE A 341 2.12 -5.91 -12.67
N SER A 342 2.53 -4.64 -12.79
CA SER A 342 3.76 -4.23 -13.46
C SER A 342 4.77 -3.76 -12.41
N THR A 343 6.00 -4.25 -12.48
CA THR A 343 7.06 -3.91 -11.52
C THR A 343 8.18 -3.14 -12.19
N ILE A 344 8.64 -2.07 -11.54
CA ILE A 344 9.85 -1.32 -11.90
C ILE A 344 10.88 -1.48 -10.77
N SER A 345 11.85 -2.35 -11.00
CA SER A 345 12.97 -2.61 -10.08
C SER A 345 14.21 -1.77 -10.41
N GLN A 346 14.41 -1.45 -11.70
CA GLN A 346 15.55 -0.69 -12.18
C GLN A 346 15.42 0.81 -11.87
N MET A 347 16.40 1.37 -11.17
CA MET A 347 16.52 2.82 -10.96
C MET A 347 17.04 3.54 -12.23
N PRO A 348 16.66 4.81 -12.46
CA PRO A 348 17.21 5.62 -13.55
C PRO A 348 18.73 5.76 -13.50
N LYS A 349 19.37 5.82 -14.67
CA LYS A 349 20.84 6.03 -14.79
C LYS A 349 21.22 7.42 -14.28
N GLY A 350 22.40 7.53 -13.66
CA GLY A 350 22.94 8.79 -13.12
C GLY A 350 22.59 9.08 -11.65
N ARG A 351 21.68 8.29 -11.04
CA ARG A 351 21.32 8.46 -9.62
C ARG A 351 22.46 7.99 -8.72
N LYS A 352 23.01 8.90 -7.90
CA LYS A 352 24.00 8.55 -6.87
C LYS A 352 23.35 7.70 -5.77
N LYS A 353 24.06 6.67 -5.32
CA LYS A 353 23.63 5.84 -4.19
C LYS A 353 23.58 6.71 -2.93
N ILE A 354 22.51 6.59 -2.16
CA ILE A 354 22.38 7.30 -0.89
C ILE A 354 23.32 6.64 0.13
N ILE A 355 24.24 7.42 0.71
CA ILE A 355 25.15 6.93 1.73
C ILE A 355 24.33 6.79 3.02
N THR A 356 24.06 5.55 3.40
CA THR A 356 23.31 5.23 4.62
C THR A 356 24.30 4.88 5.73
N LYS A 357 24.10 5.44 6.93
CA LYS A 357 24.96 5.19 8.10
C LYS A 357 24.13 5.06 9.36
N ILE A 358 24.44 4.04 10.16
CA ILE A 358 23.90 3.90 11.52
C ILE A 358 24.74 4.79 12.45
N VAL A 359 24.05 5.63 13.23
CA VAL A 359 24.68 6.57 14.16
C VAL A 359 24.44 6.06 15.57
N SER A 360 25.53 5.68 16.25
CA SER A 360 25.51 5.33 17.68
C SER A 360 25.41 6.60 18.55
N PRO A 361 24.94 6.48 19.81
CA PRO A 361 24.81 7.60 20.74
C PRO A 361 26.07 8.48 20.84
N GLU A 362 27.25 7.86 20.85
CA GLU A 362 28.56 8.52 20.93
C GLU A 362 28.90 9.38 19.70
N ASN A 363 28.35 9.04 18.52
CA ASN A 363 28.64 9.73 17.26
C ASN A 363 27.56 10.73 16.86
N ARG A 364 26.54 10.96 17.70
CA ARG A 364 25.42 11.86 17.41
C ARG A 364 25.89 13.29 17.13
N GLN A 365 26.84 13.80 17.92
CA GLN A 365 27.34 15.17 17.74
C GLN A 365 28.04 15.36 16.40
N LYS A 366 28.88 14.40 16.00
CA LYS A 366 29.55 14.40 14.69
C LYS A 366 28.55 14.39 13.54
N ALA A 367 27.46 13.63 13.67
CA ALA A 367 26.40 13.62 12.68
C ALA A 367 25.70 14.98 12.58
N TYR A 368 25.38 15.64 13.71
CA TYR A 368 24.78 16.97 13.70
C TYR A 368 25.70 18.02 13.06
N GLU A 369 27.00 18.01 13.38
CA GLU A 369 27.98 18.90 12.76
C GLU A 369 28.06 18.72 11.23
N PHE A 370 28.04 17.47 10.77
CA PHE A 370 27.97 17.16 9.35
C PHE A 370 26.70 17.72 8.70
N ILE A 371 25.54 17.54 9.34
CA ILE A 371 24.26 18.07 8.85
C ILE A 371 24.30 19.60 8.77
N LYS A 372 24.81 20.28 9.80
CA LYS A 372 24.99 21.74 9.81
C LYS A 372 25.87 22.22 8.64
N LYS A 373 26.96 21.52 8.36
CA LYS A 373 27.87 21.85 7.25
C LYS A 373 27.14 21.78 5.90
N GLN A 374 26.38 20.72 5.66
CA GLN A 374 25.59 20.56 4.42
C GLN A 374 24.53 21.65 4.27
N ILE A 375 23.84 21.99 5.36
CA ILE A 375 22.82 23.06 5.34
C ILE A 375 23.45 24.42 5.04
N LYS A 376 24.62 24.73 5.63
CA LYS A 376 25.38 25.94 5.31
C LYS A 376 25.80 26.00 3.84
N SER A 377 25.98 24.84 3.18
CA SER A 377 26.22 24.75 1.73
C SER A 377 24.96 24.92 0.87
N GLY A 378 23.81 25.26 1.45
CA GLY A 378 22.56 25.54 0.73
C GLY A 378 21.63 24.34 0.55
N TYR A 379 21.94 23.20 1.19
CA TYR A 379 21.08 22.01 1.19
C TYR A 379 20.09 22.02 2.36
N GLN A 380 19.14 21.09 2.31
CA GLN A 380 18.08 20.94 3.30
C GLN A 380 18.05 19.53 3.88
N ALA A 381 17.45 19.38 5.06
CA ALA A 381 17.37 18.11 5.77
C ALA A 381 15.94 17.76 6.20
N PHE A 382 15.59 16.48 6.10
CA PHE A 382 14.43 15.89 6.77
C PHE A 382 14.87 15.25 8.08
N ILE A 383 14.10 15.47 9.15
CA ILE A 383 14.25 14.80 10.44
C ILE A 383 12.94 14.08 10.76
N ILE A 384 13.00 12.75 10.85
CA ILE A 384 11.85 11.89 11.17
C ILE A 384 11.93 11.43 12.62
N CYS A 385 10.88 11.67 13.39
CA CYS A 385 10.75 11.29 14.79
C CYS A 385 9.72 10.16 14.97
N PRO A 386 9.97 9.21 15.90
CA PRO A 386 9.06 8.10 16.16
C PRO A 386 7.80 8.57 16.88
N MET A 387 6.73 7.76 16.77
CA MET A 387 5.42 8.05 17.35
C MET A 387 5.36 7.88 18.88
N VAL A 388 6.35 7.18 19.46
CA VAL A 388 6.40 6.79 20.87
C VAL A 388 7.39 7.71 21.60
N ASP A 389 6.97 8.28 22.73
CA ASP A 389 7.86 9.01 23.63
C ASP A 389 8.70 7.97 24.41
N PRO A 390 10.03 7.93 24.28
CA PRO A 390 10.86 6.90 24.92
C PRO A 390 10.71 6.87 26.45
N VAL A 391 10.26 7.97 27.07
CA VAL A 391 10.02 8.08 28.52
C VAL A 391 8.82 7.23 28.99
N ARG A 392 7.87 6.90 28.11
CA ARG A 392 6.66 6.14 28.47
C ARG A 392 6.86 4.63 28.58
N ASN A 393 7.93 4.08 28.00
CA ASN A 393 8.19 2.63 28.07
C ASN A 393 8.55 2.15 29.49
N ALA A 394 8.75 3.06 30.45
CA ALA A 394 9.04 2.72 31.84
C ALA A 394 7.84 2.89 32.80
N ILE A 395 6.74 3.55 32.38
CA ILE A 395 5.64 3.88 33.31
C ILE A 395 4.27 3.64 32.64
N SER A 396 3.73 2.48 32.97
CA SER A 396 2.29 2.16 33.12
C SER A 396 1.40 1.98 31.90
N ASN A 397 0.77 0.80 31.91
CA ASN A 397 -0.52 0.46 31.32
C ASN A 397 -1.54 1.59 31.54
N GLY A 398 -1.96 2.25 30.46
CA GLY A 398 -3.01 3.27 30.49
C GLY A 398 -3.36 3.70 29.07
N VAL A 399 -4.63 3.51 28.71
CA VAL A 399 -5.20 3.79 27.39
C VAL A 399 -5.17 5.29 27.12
N GLU A 400 -4.12 5.78 26.47
CA GLU A 400 -4.14 7.07 25.78
C GLU A 400 -4.01 6.82 24.27
N GLY A 401 -4.98 7.32 23.51
CA GLY A 401 -5.07 7.11 22.06
C GLY A 401 -3.79 7.47 21.29
N SER A 402 -3.50 6.66 20.27
CA SER A 402 -2.31 6.69 19.41
C SER A 402 -1.95 8.09 18.86
N ASP A 403 -2.95 8.94 18.60
CA ASP A 403 -2.74 10.27 18.01
C ASP A 403 -2.17 11.32 18.98
N ALA A 404 -2.34 11.15 20.30
CA ALA A 404 -1.84 12.09 21.31
C ALA A 404 -0.34 11.93 21.54
N SER A 405 0.14 10.69 21.54
CA SER A 405 1.55 10.35 21.67
C SER A 405 2.40 10.92 20.52
N GLN A 406 1.91 10.77 19.28
CA GLN A 406 2.60 11.24 18.06
C GLN A 406 2.96 12.73 18.10
N THR A 407 2.04 13.56 18.58
CA THR A 407 2.19 15.02 18.56
C THR A 407 3.15 15.50 19.65
N ARG A 408 3.21 14.82 20.81
CA ARG A 408 4.08 15.22 21.92
C ARG A 408 5.56 14.97 21.61
N SER A 409 5.89 13.83 21.00
CA SER A 409 7.27 13.46 20.64
C SER A 409 7.91 14.42 19.63
N ALA A 410 7.27 14.66 18.48
CA ALA A 410 7.83 15.53 17.45
C ALA A 410 7.90 17.01 17.86
N VAL A 411 6.94 17.51 18.67
CA VAL A 411 6.99 18.89 19.18
C VAL A 411 8.15 19.06 20.17
N LYS A 412 8.37 18.07 21.05
CA LYS A 412 9.47 18.09 22.02
C LYS A 412 10.83 18.04 21.32
N GLU A 413 10.99 17.13 20.36
CA GLU A 413 12.22 17.05 19.56
C GLU A 413 12.44 18.30 18.71
N TYR A 414 11.39 18.84 18.09
CA TYR A 414 11.49 20.12 17.37
C TYR A 414 12.03 21.24 18.26
N LYS A 415 11.50 21.41 19.48
CA LYS A 415 11.98 22.43 20.43
C LYS A 415 13.44 22.20 20.80
N ARG A 416 13.79 20.97 21.20
CA ARG A 416 15.17 20.60 21.54
C ARG A 416 16.14 20.89 20.40
N LEU A 417 15.80 20.45 19.19
CA LEU A 417 16.61 20.64 17.99
C LEU A 417 16.69 22.13 17.59
N SER A 418 15.62 22.91 17.73
CA SER A 418 15.62 24.34 17.38
C SER A 418 16.41 25.20 18.38
N GLU A 419 16.33 24.89 19.66
CA GLU A 419 16.91 25.71 20.73
C GLU A 419 18.37 25.34 21.03
N GLN A 420 18.75 24.08 20.79
CA GLN A 420 20.08 23.55 21.10
C GLN A 420 20.85 23.27 19.80
N GLU A 421 20.63 22.09 19.21
CA GLU A 421 21.53 21.57 18.18
C GLU A 421 21.57 22.42 16.92
N PHE A 422 20.41 22.76 16.35
CA PHE A 422 20.31 23.51 15.11
C PHE A 422 19.94 24.99 15.33
N LYS A 423 20.37 25.56 16.47
CA LYS A 423 20.22 26.99 16.76
C LYS A 423 20.80 27.82 15.62
N GLY A 424 20.00 28.77 15.11
CA GLY A 424 20.38 29.65 14.00
C GLY A 424 20.01 29.14 12.60
N PHE A 425 19.37 27.97 12.49
CA PHE A 425 18.74 27.51 11.24
C PHE A 425 17.22 27.64 11.30
N ASN A 426 16.58 27.75 10.13
CA ASN A 426 15.12 27.79 10.05
C ASN A 426 14.58 26.35 10.08
N LEU A 427 13.95 25.97 11.19
CA LEU A 427 13.29 24.69 11.34
C LEU A 427 11.79 24.82 11.07
N GLY A 428 11.20 23.80 10.47
CA GLY A 428 9.76 23.64 10.33
C GLY A 428 9.29 22.38 11.05
N LEU A 429 8.06 22.38 11.54
CA LEU A 429 7.45 21.23 12.18
C LEU A 429 6.28 20.72 11.34
N LEU A 430 6.21 19.40 11.13
CA LEU A 430 5.09 18.75 10.46
C LEU A 430 4.62 17.51 11.22
N HIS A 431 3.37 17.52 11.69
CA HIS A 431 2.75 16.36 12.33
C HIS A 431 1.27 16.20 11.95
N GLY A 432 0.72 15.01 12.20
CA GLY A 432 -0.63 14.60 11.77
C GLY A 432 -1.76 15.55 12.18
N ARG A 433 -1.67 16.21 13.34
CA ARG A 433 -2.71 17.11 13.87
C ARG A 433 -2.71 18.53 13.29
N LEU A 434 -1.69 18.91 12.52
CA LEU A 434 -1.70 20.23 11.88
C LEU A 434 -2.87 20.34 10.89
N LYS A 435 -3.52 21.51 10.86
CA LYS A 435 -4.55 21.81 9.85
C LYS A 435 -3.95 21.62 8.45
N PRO A 436 -4.68 21.03 7.48
CA PRO A 436 -4.16 20.77 6.13
C PRO A 436 -3.49 21.98 5.49
N ARG A 437 -4.10 23.17 5.60
CA ARG A 437 -3.54 24.44 5.09
C ARG A 437 -2.16 24.78 5.68
N VAL A 438 -1.93 24.48 6.96
CA VAL A 438 -0.62 24.71 7.62
C VAL A 438 0.40 23.71 7.10
N LYS A 439 0.05 22.42 7.00
CA LYS A 439 0.93 21.40 6.43
C LYS A 439 1.36 21.77 5.00
N GLU A 440 0.41 22.23 4.19
CA GLU A 440 0.68 22.65 2.82
C GLU A 440 1.62 23.86 2.75
N GLN A 441 1.37 24.87 3.59
CA GLN A 441 2.22 26.04 3.68
C GLN A 441 3.64 25.68 4.14
N THR A 442 3.80 24.93 5.23
CA THR A 442 5.12 24.51 5.74
C THR A 442 5.89 23.70 4.69
N MET A 443 5.21 22.80 3.96
CA MET A 443 5.85 22.06 2.89
C MET A 443 6.23 22.93 1.69
N ALA A 444 5.43 23.93 1.34
CA ALA A 444 5.77 24.89 0.29
C ALA A 444 6.99 25.75 0.68
N GLU A 445 7.03 26.23 1.93
CA GLU A 445 8.17 26.96 2.49
C GLU A 445 9.43 26.10 2.53
N PHE A 446 9.32 24.82 2.86
CA PHE A 446 10.41 23.87 2.76
C PHE A 446 10.83 23.65 1.30
N ALA A 447 9.91 23.40 0.37
CA ALA A 447 10.26 23.22 -1.04
C ALA A 447 10.95 24.46 -1.66
N TRP A 448 10.61 25.67 -1.21
CA TRP A 448 11.25 26.92 -1.63
C TRP A 448 12.57 27.24 -0.92
N GLY A 449 12.98 26.45 0.07
CA GLY A 449 14.22 26.65 0.80
C GLY A 449 14.15 27.71 1.91
N LYS A 450 12.95 28.19 2.28
CA LYS A 450 12.77 29.08 3.44
C LYS A 450 13.04 28.35 4.76
N ILE A 451 12.63 27.09 4.81
CA ILE A 451 12.89 26.17 5.92
C ILE A 451 14.09 25.30 5.54
N ASN A 452 15.14 25.29 6.38
CA ASN A 452 16.34 24.49 6.14
C ASN A 452 16.15 23.03 6.57
N ILE A 453 15.43 22.82 7.67
CA ILE A 453 15.25 21.51 8.30
C ILE A 453 13.76 21.29 8.57
N LEU A 454 13.20 20.21 8.06
CA LEU A 454 11.82 19.82 8.36
C LEU A 454 11.79 18.67 9.38
N VAL A 455 11.34 18.97 10.60
CA VAL A 455 11.14 18.00 11.67
C VAL A 455 9.72 17.45 11.59
N SER A 456 9.60 16.14 11.68
CA SER A 456 8.39 15.47 11.22
C SER A 456 8.14 14.13 11.89
N THR A 457 6.88 13.79 12.16
CA THR A 457 6.49 12.41 12.54
C THR A 457 6.54 11.43 11.36
N ALA A 458 6.55 10.13 11.65
CA ALA A 458 6.38 9.04 10.68
C ALA A 458 5.24 9.21 9.66
N VAL A 459 4.22 10.01 10.02
CA VAL A 459 3.02 10.31 9.21
C VAL A 459 3.31 11.27 8.05
N VAL A 460 4.58 11.66 7.84
CA VAL A 460 4.96 12.48 6.69
C VAL A 460 5.25 11.61 5.48
N GLU A 461 4.11 11.09 5.07
CA GLU A 461 3.60 10.72 3.79
C GLU A 461 3.81 11.72 2.62
N VAL A 462 4.63 12.75 2.81
CA VAL A 462 4.70 13.86 1.86
C VAL A 462 5.61 13.44 0.70
N GLY A 463 5.00 12.94 -0.37
CA GLY A 463 5.67 12.57 -1.60
C GLY A 463 6.25 13.73 -2.41
N VAL A 464 6.45 14.87 -1.77
CA VAL A 464 6.93 16.10 -2.39
C VAL A 464 8.40 15.92 -2.75
N ASP A 465 8.68 16.06 -4.04
CA ASP A 465 10.05 16.10 -4.53
C ASP A 465 10.71 17.43 -4.12
N VAL A 466 11.78 17.36 -3.32
CA VAL A 466 12.57 18.52 -2.87
C VAL A 466 14.04 18.30 -3.27
N PRO A 467 14.49 18.78 -4.44
CA PRO A 467 15.83 18.48 -4.96
C PRO A 467 17.00 18.90 -4.06
N LYS A 468 16.82 19.95 -3.26
CA LYS A 468 17.80 20.44 -2.29
C LYS A 468 17.85 19.63 -0.99
N ALA A 469 16.87 18.76 -0.73
CA ALA A 469 16.87 17.89 0.43
C ALA A 469 17.80 16.69 0.20
N THR A 470 19.03 16.81 0.69
CA THR A 470 20.08 15.78 0.53
C THR A 470 20.29 14.95 1.79
N ILE A 471 19.73 15.38 2.93
CA ILE A 471 19.89 14.69 4.22
C ILE A 471 18.56 14.13 4.69
N MET A 472 18.56 12.85 5.03
CA MET A 472 17.52 12.18 5.79
C MET A 472 18.09 11.76 7.15
N MET A 473 17.52 12.25 8.25
CA MET A 473 17.86 11.84 9.61
C MET A 473 16.63 11.18 10.23
N ILE A 474 16.80 9.97 10.76
CA ILE A 474 15.72 9.21 11.38
C ILE A 474 16.11 8.95 12.82
N GLU A 475 15.37 9.59 13.73
CA GLU A 475 15.48 9.43 15.17
C GLU A 475 14.80 8.13 15.60
N GLY A 476 15.39 7.36 16.53
CA GLY A 476 14.80 6.10 17.01
C GLY A 476 14.46 5.12 15.88
N ALA A 477 15.39 4.91 14.95
CA ALA A 477 15.20 4.11 13.74
C ALA A 477 14.76 2.66 14.02
N GLU A 478 15.09 2.11 15.19
CA GLU A 478 14.67 0.80 15.68
C GLU A 478 13.15 0.64 15.78
N HIS A 479 12.41 1.74 15.96
CA HIS A 479 10.96 1.72 16.10
C HIS A 479 10.23 1.60 14.75
N PHE A 480 10.92 1.76 13.63
CA PHE A 480 10.33 1.74 12.28
C PHE A 480 10.59 0.43 11.56
N GLY A 481 9.66 0.00 10.68
CA GLY A 481 9.87 -1.14 9.77
C GLY A 481 10.88 -0.83 8.66
N LEU A 482 11.54 -1.86 8.11
CA LEU A 482 12.54 -1.66 7.05
C LEU A 482 11.94 -1.01 5.81
N SER A 483 10.70 -1.37 5.45
CA SER A 483 9.99 -0.77 4.32
C SER A 483 9.71 0.72 4.54
N ALA A 484 9.35 1.13 5.76
CA ALA A 484 9.14 2.53 6.10
C ALA A 484 10.46 3.32 6.07
N LEU A 485 11.52 2.78 6.68
CA LEU A 485 12.86 3.39 6.67
C LEU A 485 13.39 3.56 5.25
N HIS A 486 13.18 2.57 4.37
CA HIS A 486 13.55 2.69 2.97
C HIS A 486 12.73 3.75 2.24
N GLN A 487 11.42 3.84 2.48
CA GLN A 487 10.62 4.93 1.91
C GLN A 487 11.16 6.30 2.32
N PHE A 488 11.50 6.49 3.61
CA PHE A 488 12.12 7.73 4.09
C PHE A 488 13.46 7.98 3.40
N ARG A 489 14.34 6.99 3.34
CA ARG A 489 15.61 7.06 2.59
C ARG A 489 15.37 7.49 1.15
N GLY A 490 14.36 6.94 0.46
CA GLY A 490 14.02 7.26 -0.92
C GLY A 490 13.48 8.68 -1.16
N ARG A 491 13.14 9.43 -0.10
CA ARG A 491 12.69 10.84 -0.21
C ARG A 491 13.85 11.80 -0.52
N VAL A 492 15.09 11.42 -0.25
CA VAL A 492 16.29 12.19 -0.63
C VAL A 492 16.97 11.59 -1.88
N GLY A 493 18.02 12.24 -2.40
CA GLY A 493 18.72 11.77 -3.61
C GLY A 493 17.92 12.03 -4.89
N ARG A 494 17.41 13.26 -5.00
CA ARG A 494 16.60 13.76 -6.12
C ARG A 494 17.35 14.70 -7.06
N SER A 495 18.50 15.19 -6.62
CA SER A 495 19.45 15.97 -7.42
C SER A 495 20.73 15.16 -7.69
N ASP A 496 21.63 15.72 -8.49
CA ASP A 496 22.97 15.16 -8.72
C ASP A 496 23.91 15.29 -7.51
N ALA A 497 23.43 15.92 -6.42
CA ALA A 497 24.16 16.03 -5.17
C ALA A 497 24.19 14.69 -4.40
N GLN A 498 25.31 14.42 -3.73
CA GLN A 498 25.41 13.25 -2.88
C GLN A 498 24.44 13.39 -1.69
N SER A 499 23.61 12.38 -1.49
CA SER A 499 22.63 12.35 -0.40
C SER A 499 23.01 11.34 0.69
N TYR A 500 22.57 11.61 1.91
CA TYR A 500 22.93 10.90 3.12
C TYR A 500 21.69 10.52 3.91
N CYS A 501 21.69 9.32 4.49
CA CYS A 501 20.64 8.81 5.36
C CYS A 501 21.25 8.36 6.70
N PHE A 502 20.96 9.07 7.78
CA PHE A 502 21.46 8.78 9.12
C PHE A 502 20.37 8.10 9.94
N LEU A 503 20.67 6.90 10.42
CA LEU A 503 19.78 6.08 11.24
C LEU A 503 20.26 6.13 12.69
N PHE A 504 19.63 6.95 13.51
CA PHE A 504 19.96 7.06 14.93
C PHE A 504 19.30 5.89 15.66
N ASN A 505 20.10 5.10 16.37
CA ASN A 505 19.65 3.95 17.14
C ASN A 505 20.10 4.12 18.59
N ASP A 506 19.14 4.24 19.51
CA ASP A 506 19.43 4.35 20.93
C ASP A 506 19.31 2.99 21.64
N SER A 507 18.77 1.97 20.96
CA SER A 507 18.61 0.63 21.51
C SER A 507 19.91 -0.20 21.53
N LYS A 508 20.08 -0.95 22.62
CA LYS A 508 21.11 -2.01 22.75
C LYS A 508 20.64 -3.37 22.22
N ASN A 509 19.49 -3.43 21.54
CA ASN A 509 18.92 -4.70 21.05
C ASN A 509 19.67 -5.16 19.79
N GLU A 510 20.28 -6.35 19.86
CA GLU A 510 21.05 -6.94 18.76
C GLU A 510 20.19 -7.24 17.53
N GLU A 511 18.92 -7.64 17.71
CA GLU A 511 18.00 -7.93 16.61
C GLU A 511 17.65 -6.66 15.83
N ALA A 512 17.35 -5.58 16.55
CA ALA A 512 17.08 -4.26 15.96
C ALA A 512 18.32 -3.72 15.22
N ALA A 513 19.51 -3.86 15.81
CA ALA A 513 20.76 -3.44 15.18
C ALA A 513 21.09 -4.27 13.93
N SER A 514 20.89 -5.60 13.98
CA SER A 514 21.07 -6.49 12.82
C SER A 514 20.16 -6.09 11.65
N ARG A 515 18.90 -5.79 11.96
CA ARG A 515 17.92 -5.31 10.98
C ARG A 515 18.34 -3.99 10.33
N LEU A 516 18.77 -3.00 11.12
CA LEU A 516 19.25 -1.72 10.57
C LEU A 516 20.51 -1.88 9.70
N LYS A 517 21.40 -2.83 10.02
CA LYS A 517 22.58 -3.15 9.20
C LYS A 517 22.19 -3.64 7.81
N GLU A 518 21.09 -4.37 7.67
CA GLU A 518 20.62 -4.81 6.35
C GLU A 518 20.15 -3.62 5.49
N LEU A 519 19.55 -2.58 6.11
CA LEU A 519 19.22 -1.33 5.41
C LEU A 519 20.45 -0.53 4.97
N GLU A 520 21.54 -0.55 5.75
CA GLU A 520 22.80 0.09 5.37
C GLU A 520 23.45 -0.60 4.16
N LYS A 521 23.41 -1.94 4.10
CA LYS A 521 24.01 -2.72 3.02
C LYS A 521 23.18 -2.67 1.72
N ARG A 522 21.87 -2.86 1.83
CA ARG A 522 20.97 -3.07 0.69
C ARG A 522 20.30 -1.78 0.23
N SER A 523 20.31 -1.54 -1.07
CA SER A 523 19.59 -0.42 -1.69
C SER A 523 18.22 -0.79 -2.27
N SER A 524 17.97 -2.09 -2.50
CA SER A 524 16.77 -2.57 -3.18
C SER A 524 15.53 -2.54 -2.28
N GLY A 525 14.48 -1.89 -2.78
CA GLY A 525 13.12 -1.95 -2.27
C GLY A 525 12.61 -3.31 -1.89
N ILE A 526 12.59 -4.15 -2.90
CA ILE A 526 11.92 -5.43 -2.90
C ILE A 526 12.63 -6.37 -1.93
N GLU A 527 13.97 -6.38 -1.92
CA GLU A 527 14.76 -7.19 -0.99
C GLU A 527 14.51 -6.81 0.47
N LEU A 528 14.47 -5.50 0.76
CA LEU A 528 14.22 -5.01 2.11
C LEU A 528 12.80 -5.32 2.57
N ALA A 529 11.83 -5.27 1.66
CA ALA A 529 10.46 -5.65 1.92
C ALA A 529 10.29 -7.15 2.18
N GLU A 530 10.96 -8.02 1.42
CA GLU A 530 10.98 -9.46 1.67
C GLU A 530 11.64 -9.80 3.00
N LEU A 531 12.71 -9.09 3.36
CA LEU A 531 13.37 -9.25 4.65
C LEU A 531 12.47 -8.78 5.81
N ASP A 532 11.80 -7.64 5.67
CA ASP A 532 10.88 -7.13 6.69
C ASP A 532 9.71 -8.10 6.90
N LEU A 533 9.16 -8.67 5.82
CA LEU A 533 8.12 -9.71 5.90
C LEU A 533 8.62 -10.94 6.67
N LYS A 534 9.83 -11.42 6.38
CA LYS A 534 10.41 -12.58 7.08
C LYS A 534 10.67 -12.31 8.57
N LEU A 535 11.10 -11.09 8.91
CA LEU A 535 11.47 -10.72 10.28
C LEU A 535 10.25 -10.34 11.15
N ARG A 536 9.21 -9.72 10.57
CA ARG A 536 8.05 -9.20 11.31
C ARG A 536 6.76 -10.00 11.12
N GLY A 537 6.71 -10.89 10.14
CA GLY A 537 5.49 -11.58 9.73
C GLY A 537 4.51 -10.67 8.96
N PRO A 538 3.49 -11.27 8.31
CA PRO A 538 2.58 -10.56 7.39
C PRO A 538 1.67 -9.51 8.06
N GLY A 539 1.33 -9.68 9.34
CA GLY A 539 0.34 -8.84 10.05
C GLY A 539 0.78 -7.38 10.31
N ILE A 540 2.08 -7.09 10.34
CA ILE A 540 2.61 -5.74 10.60
C ILE A 540 3.11 -5.05 9.32
N PHE A 541 3.44 -5.83 8.29
CA PHE A 541 4.15 -5.38 7.08
C PHE A 541 3.44 -4.25 6.32
N LEU A 542 2.11 -4.17 6.39
CA LEU A 542 1.37 -3.16 5.66
C LEU A 542 1.18 -1.83 6.41
N GLY A 543 1.44 -1.75 7.72
CA GLY A 543 1.12 -0.54 8.50
C GLY A 543 -0.35 -0.09 8.41
N LEU A 544 -1.18 -0.93 7.82
CA LEU A 544 -2.62 -0.83 7.73
C LEU A 544 -3.11 -1.60 8.95
N GLY A 545 -3.74 -0.92 9.91
CA GLY A 545 -4.55 -1.63 10.89
C GLY A 545 -5.49 -2.59 10.16
N SER A 546 -5.81 -3.70 10.80
CA SER A 546 -6.75 -4.74 10.33
C SER A 546 -8.06 -4.14 9.76
N GLU A 547 -8.45 -2.95 10.22
CA GLU A 547 -9.62 -2.20 9.77
C GLU A 547 -9.55 -1.62 8.33
N GLN A 548 -8.35 -1.44 7.74
CA GLN A 548 -8.21 -0.76 6.44
C GLN A 548 -7.86 -1.70 5.26
N SER A 549 -7.24 -2.84 5.52
CA SER A 549 -6.93 -3.82 4.46
C SER A 549 -8.20 -4.52 3.94
N GLY A 550 -9.24 -4.61 4.79
CA GLY A 550 -10.49 -5.32 4.48
C GLY A 550 -10.28 -6.82 4.27
N PHE A 551 -9.19 -7.39 4.78
CA PHE A 551 -8.89 -8.81 4.72
C PHE A 551 -8.66 -9.35 6.15
N PRO A 552 -9.20 -10.54 6.49
CA PRO A 552 -8.98 -11.14 7.81
C PRO A 552 -7.50 -11.47 8.03
N ASP A 553 -7.04 -11.36 9.27
CA ASP A 553 -5.71 -11.84 9.67
C ASP A 553 -5.55 -13.33 9.32
N LEU A 554 -4.45 -13.67 8.64
CA LEU A 554 -4.06 -15.07 8.43
C LEU A 554 -3.74 -15.70 9.79
N LYS A 555 -4.29 -16.89 10.06
CA LYS A 555 -4.09 -17.55 11.36
C LYS A 555 -2.92 -18.52 11.32
N VAL A 556 -2.69 -19.15 10.17
CA VAL A 556 -1.68 -20.21 10.02
C VAL A 556 -0.78 -19.98 8.82
N ALA A 557 -1.32 -19.43 7.73
CA ALA A 557 -0.53 -19.19 6.53
C ALA A 557 0.54 -18.11 6.73
N ASP A 558 1.69 -18.32 6.08
CA ASP A 558 2.67 -17.27 5.83
C ASP A 558 2.71 -16.97 4.33
N PHE A 559 2.45 -15.72 3.96
CA PHE A 559 2.56 -15.27 2.57
C PHE A 559 3.98 -15.32 2.02
N ALA A 560 5.00 -15.51 2.87
CA ALA A 560 6.36 -15.78 2.43
C ALA A 560 6.52 -17.18 1.80
N ASP A 561 5.57 -18.11 2.01
CA ASP A 561 5.59 -19.42 1.34
C ASP A 561 5.10 -19.33 -0.11
N ILE A 562 6.06 -19.06 -0.99
CA ILE A 562 5.86 -18.94 -2.44
C ILE A 562 5.27 -20.21 -3.04
N LYS A 563 5.63 -21.39 -2.52
CA LYS A 563 5.19 -22.68 -3.09
C LYS A 563 3.70 -22.87 -2.84
N SER A 564 3.27 -22.69 -1.60
CA SER A 564 1.85 -22.81 -1.21
C SER A 564 0.99 -21.76 -1.90
N LEU A 565 1.49 -20.54 -2.08
CA LEU A 565 0.76 -19.49 -2.81
C LEU A 565 0.58 -19.83 -4.29
N LYS A 566 1.63 -20.32 -4.94
CA LYS A 566 1.57 -20.71 -6.35
C LYS A 566 0.63 -21.89 -6.57
N SER A 567 0.73 -22.93 -5.75
CA SER A 567 -0.14 -24.11 -5.86
C SER A 567 -1.61 -23.76 -5.62
N ALA A 568 -1.91 -22.99 -4.57
CA ALA A 568 -3.26 -22.54 -4.27
C ALA A 568 -3.85 -21.71 -5.43
N ARG A 569 -3.04 -20.84 -6.04
CA ARG A 569 -3.46 -20.06 -7.19
C ARG A 569 -3.76 -20.93 -8.41
N GLU A 570 -2.88 -21.87 -8.74
CA GLU A 570 -3.06 -22.77 -9.89
C GLU A 570 -4.33 -23.62 -9.73
N GLU A 571 -4.60 -24.16 -8.54
CA GLU A 571 -5.85 -24.89 -8.30
C GLU A 571 -7.08 -23.97 -8.38
N ALA A 572 -6.99 -22.74 -7.88
CA ALA A 572 -8.09 -21.79 -7.95
C ALA A 572 -8.40 -21.37 -9.39
N GLU A 573 -7.38 -21.17 -10.23
CA GLU A 573 -7.54 -20.86 -11.66
C GLU A 573 -8.18 -22.04 -12.41
N LYS A 574 -7.73 -23.27 -12.16
CA LYS A 574 -8.34 -24.48 -12.75
C LYS A 574 -9.80 -24.64 -12.36
N LEU A 575 -10.08 -24.58 -11.06
CA LEU A 575 -11.42 -24.80 -10.53
C LEU A 575 -12.42 -23.75 -11.04
N LEU A 576 -12.03 -22.47 -11.09
CA LEU A 576 -12.89 -21.40 -11.62
C LEU A 576 -13.01 -21.39 -13.15
N ALA A 577 -12.08 -22.02 -13.87
CA ALA A 577 -12.21 -22.21 -15.32
C ALA A 577 -13.28 -23.26 -15.66
N GLU A 578 -13.41 -24.29 -14.83
CA GLU A 578 -14.43 -25.34 -14.98
C GLU A 578 -15.79 -24.92 -14.40
N ASP A 579 -15.80 -24.34 -13.20
CA ASP A 579 -17.03 -23.95 -12.48
C ASP A 579 -16.88 -22.59 -11.78
N LEU A 580 -17.19 -21.52 -12.52
CA LEU A 580 -17.11 -20.15 -12.01
C LEU A 580 -18.02 -19.86 -10.80
N GLU A 581 -19.15 -20.56 -10.71
CA GLU A 581 -20.14 -20.35 -9.64
C GLU A 581 -19.99 -21.33 -8.47
N LEU A 582 -18.99 -22.23 -8.54
CA LEU A 582 -18.73 -23.26 -7.54
C LEU A 582 -19.99 -24.09 -7.22
N LYS A 583 -20.83 -24.36 -8.23
CA LYS A 583 -22.06 -25.17 -8.10
C LYS A 583 -21.75 -26.59 -7.65
N ASN A 584 -20.67 -27.18 -8.16
CA ASN A 584 -20.21 -28.52 -7.81
C ASN A 584 -19.55 -28.58 -6.43
N TYR A 585 -19.24 -27.42 -5.83
CA TYR A 585 -18.53 -27.29 -4.56
C TYR A 585 -19.29 -26.38 -3.57
N PRO A 586 -20.49 -26.76 -3.10
CA PRO A 586 -21.37 -25.89 -2.32
C PRO A 586 -20.75 -25.43 -0.98
N LEU A 587 -19.99 -26.30 -0.30
CA LEU A 587 -19.31 -25.95 0.95
C LEU A 587 -18.19 -24.93 0.74
N LEU A 588 -17.42 -25.10 -0.35
CA LEU A 588 -16.38 -24.14 -0.74
C LEU A 588 -16.99 -22.79 -1.11
N ARG A 589 -18.11 -22.81 -1.84
CA ARG A 589 -18.89 -21.61 -2.17
C ARG A 589 -19.34 -20.88 -0.91
N GLN A 590 -19.92 -21.60 0.06
CA GLN A 590 -20.34 -21.03 1.33
C GLN A 590 -19.17 -20.37 2.07
N LYS A 591 -18.03 -21.07 2.17
CA LYS A 591 -16.81 -20.53 2.81
C LYS A 591 -16.29 -19.28 2.12
N LEU A 592 -16.34 -19.24 0.79
CA LEU A 592 -15.95 -18.08 0.01
C LEU A 592 -16.87 -16.88 0.25
N GLU A 593 -18.18 -17.07 0.38
CA GLU A 593 -19.11 -15.97 0.69
C GLU A 593 -18.96 -15.51 2.16
N GLU A 594 -18.82 -16.42 3.13
CA GLU A 594 -18.50 -16.09 4.53
C GLU A 594 -17.23 -15.23 4.62
N PHE A 595 -16.21 -15.58 3.85
CA PHE A 595 -14.96 -14.84 3.75
C PHE A 595 -15.17 -13.41 3.23
N LYS A 596 -15.95 -13.25 2.14
CA LYS A 596 -16.27 -11.94 1.57
C LYS A 596 -17.08 -11.08 2.52
N ASP A 597 -17.99 -11.66 3.29
CA ASP A 597 -18.83 -10.91 4.22
C ASP A 597 -18.03 -10.42 5.43
N ARG A 598 -17.10 -11.23 5.95
CA ARG A 598 -16.13 -10.76 6.97
C ARG A 598 -15.25 -9.62 6.44
N ALA A 599 -14.72 -9.78 5.23
CA ALA A 599 -13.94 -8.76 4.54
C ALA A 599 -14.71 -7.42 4.34
N LYS A 600 -16.04 -7.48 4.20
CA LYS A 600 -16.90 -6.28 4.13
C LYS A 600 -17.24 -5.72 5.52
N GLY A 601 -17.55 -6.58 6.49
CA GLY A 601 -17.95 -6.19 7.85
C GLY A 601 -16.87 -5.40 8.59
N ASP A 602 -15.60 -5.81 8.45
CA ASP A 602 -14.45 -5.11 9.03
C ASP A 602 -14.20 -3.73 8.39
N SER A 603 -14.78 -3.47 7.22
CA SER A 603 -14.72 -2.16 6.56
C SER A 603 -15.85 -1.20 6.97
N GLU A 604 -16.89 -1.69 7.66
CA GLU A 604 -18.04 -0.88 8.12
C GLU A 604 -18.08 -0.64 9.64
N SER A 605 -17.37 -1.46 10.41
CA SER A 605 -17.29 -1.37 11.88
C SER A 605 -16.36 -0.27 12.40
N GLY A 606 -15.58 0.39 11.53
CA GLY A 606 -14.76 1.57 11.87
C GLY A 606 -15.56 2.87 12.00
N LYS A 607 -16.70 2.84 12.70
CA LYS A 607 -17.50 4.02 13.05
C LYS A 607 -17.10 4.58 14.41
#